data_AF-A0A7C3AUW5-F1
#
_entry.id   AF-A0A7C3AUW5-F1
#
_cell.length_a   1.000
_cell.length_b   1.000
_cell.length_c   1.000
_cell.angle_alpha   90.00
_cell.angle_beta   90.00
_cell.angle_gamma   90.00
#
_symmetry.space_group_name_H-M   'P 1'
#
loop_
_entity.id
_entity.type
_entity.pdbx_description
1 polymer ?
#
loop_
_entity_poly.entity_id
_entity_poly.type
_entity_poly.pdbx_seq_one_letter_code
_entity_poly.pdbx_strand_id
1 'polypeptide(L)' 'MILSRAPTRITLGGGGTDLASYYSRHGGFLIAAGINKYCTILANKRFY' A
#
# COMPACT_ATOMS: atom_id res chain seq x y z
N MET A 1 2.89 -24.51 -2.15
CA MET A 1 2.00 -23.38 -2.52
C MET A 1 2.03 -22.39 -1.38
N ILE A 2 2.35 -21.13 -1.65
CA ILE A 2 2.35 -20.03 -0.69
C ILE A 2 1.26 -19.05 -1.13
N LEU A 3 0.41 -18.64 -0.19
CA LEU A 3 -0.64 -17.65 -0.40
C LEU A 3 -0.31 -16.40 0.43
N SER A 4 -0.35 -15.23 -0.20
CA SER A 4 -0.22 -13.94 0.49
C SER A 4 -1.36 -13.01 0.09
N ARG A 5 -1.85 -12.22 1.05
CA ARG A 5 -2.92 -11.23 0.86
C ARG A 5 -2.53 -9.92 1.52
N ALA A 6 -2.48 -8.85 0.74
CA ALA A 6 -2.27 -7.49 1.24
C ALA A 6 -3.58 -6.68 1.09
N PRO A 7 -4.09 -6.03 2.16
CA PRO A 7 -5.27 -5.18 2.06
C PRO A 7 -4.94 -3.93 1.24
N THR A 8 -5.86 -3.52 0.37
CA THR A 8 -5.79 -2.18 -0.24
C THR A 8 -6.31 -1.15 0.75
N ARG A 9 -5.96 0.12 0.51
CA ARG A 9 -6.32 1.24 1.38
C ARG A 9 -7.03 2.35 0.60
N ILE A 10 -7.87 3.10 1.29
CA ILE A 10 -8.39 4.40 0.85
C ILE A 10 -7.71 5.50 1.66
N THR A 11 -7.25 6.54 0.98
CA THR A 11 -6.70 7.74 1.64
C THR A 11 -7.84 8.61 2.17
N LEU A 12 -7.78 8.95 3.45
CA LEU A 12 -8.73 9.86 4.11
C LEU A 12 -8.23 11.31 4.09
N GLY A 13 -6.91 11.52 4.08
CA GLY A 13 -6.31 12.85 3.98
C GLY A 13 -4.79 12.80 3.87
N GLY A 14 -4.19 13.88 3.36
CA GLY A 14 -2.74 14.02 3.29
C GLY A 14 -2.05 13.35 2.09
N GLY A 15 -2.83 12.89 1.10
CA GLY A 15 -2.28 12.33 -0.13
C GLY A 15 -1.40 13.33 -0.89
N GLY A 16 -0.22 12.89 -1.33
CA GLY A 16 0.74 13.71 -2.06
C GLY A 16 1.70 14.48 -1.16
N THR A 17 1.43 14.58 0.15
CA THR A 17 2.38 15.19 1.09
C THR A 17 3.62 14.32 1.30
N ASP A 18 3.52 13.02 1.03
CA ASP A 18 4.58 12.02 1.06
C ASP A 18 5.51 12.07 -0.17
N LEU A 19 5.23 12.93 -1.15
CA LEU A 19 6.14 13.17 -2.27
C LEU A 19 7.37 13.94 -1.81
N ALA A 20 8.55 13.52 -2.28
CA ALA A 20 9.82 14.16 -1.95
C ALA A 20 9.87 15.66 -2.32
N SER A 21 9.19 16.05 -3.40
CA SER A 21 9.05 17.46 -3.81
C SER A 21 8.27 18.30 -2.80
N TYR A 22 7.44 17.68 -1.96
CA TYR A 22 6.60 18.35 -0.96
C TYR A 22 7.18 18.23 0.45
N TYR A 23 7.40 17.01 0.96
CA TYR A 23 7.80 16.82 2.36
C TYR A 23 9.17 17.40 2.68
N SER A 24 10.07 17.48 1.70
CA SER A 24 11.42 18.03 1.91
C SER A 24 11.40 19.49 2.38
N ARG A 25 10.30 20.20 2.16
CA ARG A 25 10.12 21.61 2.53
C ARG A 25 9.03 21.85 3.58
N HIS A 26 7.98 21.02 3.60
CA HIS A 26 6.77 21.28 4.40
C HIS A 26 6.44 20.16 5.41
N GLY A 27 7.22 19.07 5.43
CA GLY A 27 6.86 17.85 6.14
C GLY A 27 5.75 17.05 5.44
N GLY A 28 5.51 15.83 5.90
CA GLY A 28 4.53 14.91 5.31
C GLY A 28 3.61 14.32 6.37
N PHE A 29 2.33 14.15 6.03
CA PHE A 29 1.34 13.53 6.90
C PHE A 29 0.28 12.83 6.05
N LEU A 30 -0.04 11.58 6.37
CA LEU A 30 -1.00 10.76 5.63
C LEU A 30 -1.91 10.00 6.60
N ILE A 31 -3.22 10.07 6.38
CA ILE A 31 -4.19 9.20 7.03
C ILE A 31 -4.87 8.35 5.96
N ALA A 32 -4.82 7.04 6.14
CA ALA A 32 -5.48 6.08 5.27
C ALA A 32 -5.97 4.88 6.07
N ALA A 33 -7.01 4.22 5.60
CA ALA A 33 -7.57 3.02 6.21
C ALA A 33 -7.61 1.87 5.21
N GLY A 34 -7.30 0.66 5.67
CA GLY A 34 -7.49 -0.55 4.91
C GLY A 34 -8.98 -0.83 4.67
N ILE A 35 -9.32 -1.37 3.51
CA ILE A 35 -10.70 -1.78 3.19
C ILE A 35 -10.77 -3.28 2.95
N ASN A 36 -11.99 -3.83 2.83
CA ASN A 36 -12.23 -5.25 2.56
C ASN A 36 -11.93 -5.67 1.10
N LYS A 37 -10.88 -5.09 0.50
CA LYS A 37 -10.38 -5.40 -0.84
C LYS A 37 -8.91 -5.75 -0.71
N TYR A 38 -8.47 -6.78 -1.45
CA TYR A 38 -7.17 -7.39 -1.22
C TYR A 38 -6.45 -7.67 -2.54
N CYS A 39 -5.16 -7.36 -2.59
CA CYS A 39 -4.26 -7.92 -3.58
C CYS A 39 -3.83 -9.32 -3.11
N THR A 40 -4.14 -10.34 -3.91
CA THR A 40 -3.89 -11.74 -3.57
C THR A 40 -2.84 -12.32 -4.51
N ILE A 41 -1.80 -12.93 -3.95
CA ILE A 41 -0.72 -13.55 -4.70
C ILE A 41 -0.62 -15.02 -4.28
N LEU A 42 -0.55 -15.91 -5.28
CA LEU A 42 -0.18 -17.31 -5.09
C LEU A 42 1.19 -17.57 -5.72
N ALA A 43 2.08 -18.18 -4.95
CA ALA A 43 3.36 -18.67 -5.44
C ALA A 43 3.41 -20.20 -5.32
N ASN A 44 3.76 -20.88 -6.40
CA ASN A 44 3.99 -22.32 -6.40
C ASN A 44 5.45 -22.62 -6.70
N LYS A 45 5.98 -23.67 -6.07
CA LYS A 45 7.27 -24.22 -6.48
C LYS A 45 7.11 -24.73 -7.91
N ARG A 46 8.03 -24.34 -8.79
CA ARG A 46 8.02 -24.83 -10.17
C ARG A 46 8.35 -26.32 -10.18
N PHE A 47 7.69 -27.07 -11.06
CA PHE A 47 7.68 -28.54 -11.03
C PHE A 47 8.88 -29.22 -11.72
N TYR A 48 9.82 -28.46 -12.28
CA TYR A 48 11.05 -29.02 -12.83
C TYR A 48 12.21 -28.95 -11.83
#